data_AF-A0A937T2K5-F1
#
_entry.id   AF-A0A937T2K5-F1
#
_cell.length_a   1.000
_cell.length_b   1.000
_cell.length_c   1.000
_cell.angle_alpha   90.00
_cell.angle_beta   90.00
_cell.angle_gamma   90.00
#
_symmetry.space_group_name_H-M   'P 1'
#
loop_
_entity.id
_entity.type
_entity.pdbx_description
1 polymer ?
#
loop_
_entity_poly.entity_id
_entity_poly.type
_entity_poly.pdbx_seq_one_letter_code
_entity_poly.pdbx_strand_id
1 'polypeptide(L)'
;MSYRVLVLPVSLSLVFCLHPILAAADGAAIAELERLSKQGETLPIEVVNDFPLREQYVRDDTGINVLVDLAHQASFFAMWSVPGELRRYGFRASGSQASLDTVLTPGKPSRVRIPIRRRRPFAWWPNAKWNVVFTYQGGPQSQDYLPEERAALREFVEGGGGLVVACGNVFDDQQIAGWSLNRLLGDFDASLKGKAERVDGARVPTLELNESWEVMRSGEGEAAVAARRSVGKGRVVVFSSTNLVFWDRNAEPDAPNSRTNRGRQLADAVRWAAARNPPAGGSRRLPTEAAGGGPIYPELEQNVGGVIVYYAKNQKEELLQAVRDQMPKAKQQVEAWLPSIAPGEPMYLIVSAGGGGGWAVNAYLPKETGVISLSPHGLLSVFGHELAHTMTGPPNDQGKTAASWPQGNQGESHAGWYQGKVIAMFGDDETRRKSNRDCNRFFRFDKSGSELDLAMDPGELRERWGKGKEWTKIWWVWQKLDDRYGPTWYPRWRWVQHTRWQVEPGKRLTWDETVEDMSIAVGEDLFPFFRKIGTTLDKERFPRATFQGKPIALPPASLDVTPAGSVRLGPIGDHRQAITLPPAG
;
A
#
# COMPACT_ATOMS: atom_id res chain seq x y z
N MET A 1 23.67 -27.11 -28.38
CA MET A 1 24.53 -26.94 -27.19
C MET A 1 23.70 -26.28 -26.11
N SER A 2 23.14 -27.10 -25.23
CA SER A 2 22.20 -26.68 -24.19
C SER A 2 22.98 -26.25 -22.94
N TYR A 3 22.82 -24.99 -22.52
CA TYR A 3 23.15 -24.59 -21.17
C TYR A 3 21.90 -24.78 -20.30
N ARG A 4 21.88 -25.88 -19.53
CA ARG A 4 20.94 -26.11 -18.43
C ARG A 4 21.28 -25.13 -17.30
N VAL A 5 20.38 -24.20 -17.00
CA VAL A 5 20.45 -23.44 -15.74
C VAL A 5 19.81 -24.30 -14.66
N LEU A 6 20.67 -24.84 -13.80
CA LEU A 6 20.30 -25.60 -12.61
C LEU A 6 19.78 -24.61 -11.56
N VAL A 7 18.46 -24.53 -11.37
CA VAL A 7 17.86 -23.81 -10.24
C VAL A 7 17.95 -24.73 -9.02
N LEU A 8 19.01 -24.56 -8.22
CA LEU A 8 19.13 -25.17 -6.90
C LEU A 8 18.18 -24.44 -5.93
N PRO A 9 17.34 -25.16 -5.17
CA PRO A 9 16.64 -24.59 -4.04
C PRO A 9 17.68 -24.37 -2.93
N VAL A 10 18.01 -23.12 -2.62
CA VAL A 10 18.75 -22.81 -1.40
C VAL A 10 17.78 -22.95 -0.22
N SER A 11 17.68 -24.19 0.29
CA SER A 11 17.16 -24.46 1.62
C SER A 11 18.11 -23.83 2.63
N LEU A 12 17.81 -22.60 3.05
CA LEU A 12 18.49 -21.98 4.19
C LEU A 12 17.92 -22.62 5.46
N SER A 13 18.54 -23.70 5.91
CA SER A 13 18.36 -24.25 7.25
C SER A 13 18.91 -23.22 8.26
N LEU A 14 18.06 -22.28 8.67
CA LEU A 14 18.32 -21.40 9.80
C LEU A 14 18.28 -22.24 11.08
N VAL A 15 19.46 -22.64 11.53
CA VAL A 15 19.69 -23.09 12.91
C VAL A 15 19.27 -21.95 13.82
N PHE A 16 18.17 -22.14 14.54
CA PHE A 16 17.74 -21.27 15.62
C PHE A 16 18.78 -21.34 16.75
N CYS A 17 19.78 -20.46 16.72
CA CYS A 17 20.49 -20.08 17.92
C CYS A 17 19.54 -19.24 18.77
N LEU A 18 18.75 -19.91 19.61
CA LEU A 18 18.08 -19.31 20.77
C LEU A 18 19.15 -18.64 21.65
N HIS A 19 19.27 -17.33 21.54
CA HIS A 19 19.92 -16.52 22.58
C HIS A 19 18.83 -15.99 23.52
N PRO A 20 18.93 -16.25 24.83
CA PRO A 20 17.92 -15.85 25.79
C PRO A 20 18.23 -14.44 26.29
N ILE A 21 17.58 -13.43 25.74
CA ILE A 21 17.43 -12.15 26.44
C ILE A 21 15.99 -11.66 26.22
N LEU A 22 15.11 -12.13 27.10
CA LEU A 22 13.86 -11.48 27.43
C LEU A 22 13.74 -11.59 28.95
N ALA A 23 14.22 -10.54 29.63
CA ALA A 23 13.84 -10.28 31.00
C ALA A 23 12.31 -10.19 31.07
N ALA A 24 11.76 -10.73 32.15
CA ALA A 24 10.36 -11.05 32.31
C ALA A 24 9.46 -9.81 32.31
N ALA A 25 8.78 -9.54 31.20
CA ALA A 25 7.46 -8.93 31.27
C ALA A 25 6.48 -10.02 31.74
N ASP A 26 5.77 -9.75 32.84
CA ASP A 26 4.76 -10.65 33.41
C ASP A 26 3.75 -11.09 32.33
N GLY A 27 3.36 -12.37 32.34
CA GLY A 27 2.39 -12.92 31.39
C GLY A 27 1.07 -12.15 31.40
N ALA A 28 0.69 -11.58 32.54
CA ALA A 28 -0.46 -10.70 32.68
C ALA A 28 -0.30 -9.36 31.94
N ALA A 29 0.89 -8.73 32.01
CA ALA A 29 1.18 -7.48 31.30
C ALA A 29 1.12 -7.67 29.77
N ILE A 30 1.63 -8.80 29.27
CA ILE A 30 1.56 -9.09 27.84
C ILE A 30 0.13 -9.35 27.39
N ALA A 31 -0.68 -10.04 28.20
CA ALA A 31 -2.10 -10.26 27.89
C ALA A 31 -2.87 -8.94 27.81
N GLU A 32 -2.58 -7.99 28.70
CA GLU A 32 -3.19 -6.66 28.69
C GLU A 32 -2.77 -5.83 27.48
N LEU A 33 -1.49 -5.88 27.08
CA LEU A 33 -1.02 -5.21 25.85
C LEU A 33 -1.64 -5.83 24.59
N GLU A 34 -1.83 -7.14 24.56
CA GLU A 34 -2.56 -7.81 23.49
C GLU A 34 -4.04 -7.41 23.46
N ARG A 35 -4.66 -7.20 24.63
CA ARG A 35 -6.03 -6.70 24.75
C ARG A 35 -6.15 -5.28 24.20
N LEU A 36 -5.29 -4.35 24.65
CA LEU A 36 -5.25 -2.96 24.17
C LEU A 36 -4.96 -2.88 22.67
N SER A 37 -4.02 -3.68 22.16
CA SER A 37 -3.73 -3.75 20.73
C SER A 37 -4.94 -4.17 19.89
N LYS A 38 -5.85 -4.98 20.43
CA LYS A 38 -7.08 -5.40 19.73
C LYS A 38 -8.18 -4.34 19.79
N GLN A 39 -8.04 -3.31 20.63
CA GLN A 39 -8.98 -2.20 20.70
C GLN A 39 -8.66 -1.10 19.68
N GLY A 40 -7.49 -1.16 19.03
CA GLY A 40 -7.08 -0.17 18.04
C GLY A 40 -6.21 0.95 18.59
N GLU A 41 -5.98 0.97 19.89
CA GLU A 41 -5.27 2.03 20.58
C GLU A 41 -3.75 1.98 20.32
N THR A 42 -3.15 3.16 20.20
CA THR A 42 -1.69 3.29 20.23
C THR A 42 -1.23 3.14 21.68
N LEU A 43 -0.40 2.12 21.94
CA LEU A 43 0.09 1.82 23.28
C LEU A 43 0.90 3.00 23.87
N PRO A 44 0.86 3.20 25.19
CA PRO A 44 1.49 4.35 25.83
C PRO A 44 3.02 4.20 25.84
N ILE A 45 3.74 5.32 26.00
CA ILE A 45 5.19 5.38 25.81
C ILE A 45 5.97 4.55 26.83
N GLU A 46 5.41 4.26 27.99
CA GLU A 46 6.06 3.50 29.06
C GLU A 46 6.33 2.05 28.66
N VAL A 47 5.54 1.51 27.72
CA VAL A 47 5.68 0.14 27.19
C VAL A 47 7.04 -0.07 26.51
N VAL A 48 7.70 1.00 26.07
CA VAL A 48 9.00 0.92 25.39
C VAL A 48 10.13 0.43 26.28
N ASN A 49 9.98 0.55 27.61
CA ASN A 49 10.97 0.08 28.58
C ASN A 49 11.05 -1.46 28.58
N ASP A 50 9.90 -2.12 28.43
CA ASP A 50 9.80 -3.58 28.44
C ASP A 50 9.95 -4.19 27.04
N PHE A 51 9.61 -3.42 26.00
CA PHE A 51 9.60 -3.87 24.60
C PHE A 51 10.42 -2.94 23.69
N PRO A 52 11.74 -2.85 23.88
CA PRO A 52 12.58 -1.96 23.10
C PRO A 52 12.65 -2.40 21.63
N LEU A 53 12.75 -1.41 20.72
CA LEU A 53 13.01 -1.67 19.29
C LEU A 53 14.29 -2.48 19.09
N ARG A 54 14.35 -3.25 17.99
CA ARG A 54 15.57 -3.97 17.61
C ARG A 54 16.65 -2.98 17.16
N GLU A 55 17.92 -3.33 17.36
CA GLU A 55 19.01 -2.54 16.82
C GLU A 55 19.03 -2.60 15.29
N GLN A 56 19.26 -1.45 14.66
CA GLN A 56 19.55 -1.40 13.24
C GLN A 56 20.89 -2.08 12.94
N TYR A 57 20.93 -2.91 11.90
CA TYR A 57 22.19 -3.41 11.36
C TYR A 57 22.83 -2.34 10.48
N VAL A 58 23.90 -1.73 10.98
CA VAL A 58 24.66 -0.66 10.32
C VAL A 58 26.13 -1.06 10.33
N ARG A 59 26.73 -1.17 9.14
CA ARG A 59 28.16 -1.46 8.97
C ARG A 59 28.94 -0.15 9.08
N ASP A 60 30.08 -0.17 9.78
CA ASP A 60 30.94 1.01 9.93
C ASP A 60 30.15 2.23 10.48
N ASP A 61 29.41 1.99 11.56
CA ASP A 61 28.46 2.93 12.16
C ASP A 61 29.14 4.26 12.56
N THR A 62 28.72 5.33 11.89
CA THR A 62 29.20 6.70 12.09
C THR A 62 28.57 7.40 13.29
N GLY A 63 27.50 6.83 13.87
CA GLY A 63 26.68 7.45 14.90
C GLY A 63 25.76 8.58 14.40
N ILE A 64 25.72 8.83 13.09
CA ILE A 64 24.87 9.86 12.46
C ILE A 64 23.47 9.29 12.21
N ASN A 65 22.47 9.94 12.78
CA ASN A 65 21.06 9.62 12.59
C ASN A 65 20.47 10.42 11.41
N VAL A 66 19.84 9.75 10.46
CA VAL A 66 19.20 10.35 9.29
C VAL A 66 17.70 10.07 9.31
N LEU A 67 16.91 11.15 9.28
CA LEU A 67 15.47 11.10 9.08
C LEU A 67 15.18 11.21 7.58
N VAL A 68 14.49 10.22 7.01
CA VAL A 68 13.98 10.27 5.63
C VAL A 68 12.52 10.71 5.69
N ASP A 69 12.24 11.89 5.18
CA ASP A 69 10.90 12.47 5.15
C ASP A 69 10.04 11.80 4.07
N LEU A 70 8.92 11.23 4.52
CA LEU A 70 7.89 10.59 3.69
C LEU A 70 6.51 11.26 3.89
N ALA A 71 6.41 12.28 4.76
CA ALA A 71 5.19 13.03 5.02
C ALA A 71 4.88 14.02 3.90
N HIS A 72 5.89 14.43 3.13
CA HIS A 72 5.73 15.36 2.01
C HIS A 72 5.71 14.66 0.66
N GLN A 73 6.27 13.45 0.59
CA GLN A 73 6.18 12.55 -0.56
C GLN A 73 6.58 11.14 -0.12
N ALA A 74 5.66 10.18 -0.18
CA ALA A 74 5.97 8.77 -0.05
C ALA A 74 6.12 8.12 -1.43
N SER A 75 7.04 7.16 -1.53
CA SER A 75 7.17 6.25 -2.66
C SER A 75 7.81 4.96 -2.17
N PHE A 76 7.52 3.83 -2.82
CA PHE A 76 8.17 2.56 -2.48
C PHE A 76 9.70 2.62 -2.59
N PHE A 77 10.22 3.50 -3.46
CA PHE A 77 11.64 3.74 -3.57
C PHE A 77 12.20 4.42 -2.31
N ALA A 78 11.64 5.58 -1.93
CA ALA A 78 12.12 6.31 -0.77
C ALA A 78 11.87 5.56 0.55
N MET A 79 10.74 4.85 0.67
CA MET A 79 10.41 4.07 1.86
C MET A 79 11.37 2.90 2.08
N TRP A 80 11.69 2.13 1.03
CA TRP A 80 12.34 0.82 1.21
C TRP A 80 13.75 0.73 0.64
N SER A 81 14.17 1.65 -0.24
CA SER A 81 15.51 1.64 -0.83
C SER A 81 16.45 2.64 -0.17
N VAL A 82 15.98 3.88 0.08
CA VAL A 82 16.84 4.94 0.61
C VAL A 82 17.39 4.64 2.02
N PRO A 83 16.57 4.26 3.03
CA PRO A 83 17.09 3.93 4.36
C PRO A 83 18.09 2.77 4.34
N GLY A 84 17.80 1.73 3.55
CA GLY A 84 18.70 0.59 3.39
C GLY A 84 20.04 0.98 2.78
N GLU A 85 20.05 1.88 1.80
CA GLU A 85 21.27 2.38 1.19
C GLU A 85 22.07 3.28 2.14
N LEU A 86 21.43 4.16 2.88
CA LEU A 86 22.09 4.99 3.89
C LEU A 86 22.76 4.13 4.98
N ARG A 87 22.11 3.04 5.42
CA ARG A 87 22.68 2.08 6.38
C ARG A 87 23.92 1.35 5.86
N ARG A 88 24.01 1.13 4.54
CA ARG A 88 25.21 0.56 3.89
C ARG A 88 26.43 1.49 3.96
N TYR A 89 26.21 2.80 4.11
CA TYR A 89 27.26 3.82 4.23
C TYR A 89 27.57 4.26 5.67
N GLY A 90 27.05 3.53 6.66
CA GLY A 90 27.35 3.77 8.08
C GLY A 90 26.39 4.72 8.79
N PHE A 91 25.27 5.11 8.17
CA PHE A 91 24.26 5.94 8.83
C PHE A 91 23.16 5.11 9.48
N ARG A 92 22.57 5.64 10.56
CA ARG A 92 21.37 5.08 11.18
C ARG A 92 20.18 5.80 10.59
N ALA A 93 19.40 5.14 9.73
CA ALA A 93 18.38 5.80 8.91
C ALA A 93 16.98 5.28 9.21
N SER A 94 16.01 6.20 9.33
CA SER A 94 14.58 5.88 9.50
C SER A 94 13.72 6.78 8.62
N GLY A 95 12.82 6.18 7.85
CA GLY A 95 11.70 6.90 7.23
C GLY A 95 10.63 7.36 8.22
N SER A 96 9.99 8.49 7.92
CA SER A 96 8.86 9.01 8.68
C SER A 96 7.73 9.51 7.81
N GLN A 97 6.52 8.99 8.06
CA GLN A 97 5.27 9.47 7.48
C GLN A 97 4.57 10.52 8.36
N ALA A 98 5.10 10.83 9.55
CA ALA A 98 4.63 11.93 10.39
C ALA A 98 5.25 13.27 10.00
N SER A 99 4.51 14.35 10.23
CA SER A 99 4.94 15.72 9.93
C SER A 99 6.25 16.08 10.63
N LEU A 100 7.04 16.94 9.99
CA LEU A 100 8.40 17.28 10.44
C LEU A 100 8.40 17.94 11.83
N ASP A 101 7.43 18.81 12.11
CA ASP A 101 7.27 19.46 13.42
C ASP A 101 6.97 18.46 14.55
N THR A 102 6.42 17.30 14.22
CA THR A 102 6.17 16.21 15.17
C THR A 102 7.44 15.40 15.46
N VAL A 103 8.24 15.07 14.43
CA VAL A 103 9.34 14.10 14.57
C VAL A 103 10.72 14.69 14.85
N LEU A 104 10.89 16.01 14.65
CA LEU A 104 12.20 16.65 14.79
C LEU A 104 12.59 16.96 16.23
N THR A 105 11.63 17.15 17.15
CA THR A 105 11.95 17.43 18.56
C THR A 105 12.34 16.13 19.28
N PRO A 106 13.59 15.98 19.78
CA PRO A 106 14.01 14.78 20.48
C PRO A 106 13.18 14.53 21.75
N GLY A 107 12.89 13.27 22.05
CA GLY A 107 12.13 12.86 23.24
C GLY A 107 10.60 13.02 23.14
N LYS A 108 10.09 13.86 22.23
CA LYS A 108 8.64 13.91 21.95
C LYS A 108 8.15 12.58 21.36
N PRO A 109 6.89 12.19 21.59
CA PRO A 109 6.38 10.92 21.12
C PRO A 109 6.08 10.92 19.62
N SER A 110 6.45 9.83 18.95
CA SER A 110 5.99 9.46 17.61
C SER A 110 5.46 8.03 17.59
N ARG A 111 4.53 7.76 16.68
CA ARG A 111 3.91 6.44 16.55
C ARG A 111 4.84 5.49 15.80
N VAL A 112 5.13 4.33 16.40
CA VAL A 112 5.96 3.27 15.80
C VAL A 112 5.34 1.90 16.05
N ARG A 113 5.88 0.87 15.41
CA ARG A 113 5.54 -0.54 15.67
C ARG A 113 6.58 -1.19 16.58
N ILE A 114 6.17 -1.65 17.76
CA ILE A 114 7.08 -2.33 18.71
C ILE A 114 6.96 -3.86 18.62
N PRO A 115 8.05 -4.64 18.72
CA PRO A 115 7.98 -6.09 18.64
C PRO A 115 7.54 -6.72 19.97
N ILE A 116 6.29 -7.18 20.07
CA ILE A 116 5.79 -7.94 21.22
C ILE A 116 5.58 -9.40 20.80
N ARG A 117 6.52 -10.29 21.14
CA ARG A 117 6.53 -11.71 20.73
C ARG A 117 6.39 -11.84 19.19
N ARG A 118 5.24 -12.34 18.72
CA ARG A 118 4.90 -12.52 17.29
C ARG A 118 4.05 -11.38 16.73
N ARG A 119 3.68 -10.40 17.57
CA ARG A 119 2.87 -9.23 17.21
C ARG A 119 3.73 -7.98 17.09
N ARG A 120 3.19 -6.98 16.41
CA ARG A 120 3.76 -5.64 16.29
C ARG A 120 2.66 -4.59 16.47
N PRO A 121 2.17 -4.34 17.69
CA PRO A 121 1.23 -3.25 17.91
C PRO A 121 1.87 -1.88 17.71
N PHE A 122 1.01 -0.86 17.54
CA PHE A 122 1.45 0.53 17.56
C PHE A 122 1.70 0.99 19.00
N ALA A 123 2.76 1.77 19.19
CA ALA A 123 3.07 2.42 20.46
C ALA A 123 3.66 3.81 20.21
N TRP A 124 3.52 4.69 21.19
CA TRP A 124 4.29 5.93 21.24
C TRP A 124 5.74 5.62 21.59
N TRP A 125 6.66 6.26 20.88
CA TRP A 125 8.11 6.08 21.05
C TRP A 125 8.81 7.43 21.03
N PRO A 126 9.81 7.67 21.90
CA PRO A 126 10.50 8.95 21.96
C PRO A 126 11.32 9.18 20.69
N ASN A 127 11.15 10.35 20.07
CA ASN A 127 11.92 10.78 18.92
C ASN A 127 13.42 10.76 19.22
N ALA A 128 14.18 10.21 18.28
CA ALA A 128 15.63 10.26 18.35
C ALA A 128 16.15 11.68 18.12
N LYS A 129 17.38 11.94 18.57
CA LYS A 129 18.14 13.09 18.08
C LYS A 129 18.54 12.82 16.63
N TRP A 130 18.08 13.64 15.70
CA TRP A 130 18.47 13.56 14.29
C TRP A 130 19.72 14.40 14.01
N ASN A 131 20.58 13.92 13.12
CA ASN A 131 21.72 14.68 12.60
C ASN A 131 21.37 15.35 11.27
N VAL A 132 20.67 14.61 10.41
CA VAL A 132 20.30 15.06 9.06
C VAL A 132 18.85 14.71 8.75
N VAL A 133 18.16 15.63 8.08
CA VAL A 133 16.88 15.38 7.42
C VAL A 133 17.13 15.27 5.92
N PHE A 134 16.70 14.17 5.31
CA PHE A 134 16.60 14.02 3.87
C PHE A 134 15.14 14.16 3.46
N THR A 135 14.82 15.18 2.68
CA THR A 135 13.46 15.46 2.19
C THR A 135 13.44 15.61 0.68
N TYR A 136 12.29 15.31 0.07
CA TYR A 136 12.12 15.39 -1.37
C TYR A 136 10.64 15.55 -1.74
N GLN A 137 10.39 16.13 -2.92
CA GLN A 137 9.08 16.06 -3.57
C GLN A 137 9.21 15.80 -5.05
N GLY A 138 8.31 14.98 -5.60
CA GLY A 138 8.31 14.63 -7.02
C GLY A 138 7.68 15.69 -7.92
N GLY A 139 6.79 16.53 -7.37
CA GLY A 139 6.16 17.60 -8.14
C GLY A 139 5.21 18.48 -7.33
N PRO A 140 4.54 19.45 -7.97
CA PRO A 140 3.79 20.52 -7.31
C PRO A 140 2.50 20.05 -6.63
N GLN A 141 2.03 18.85 -6.98
CA GLN A 141 0.80 18.26 -6.45
C GLN A 141 1.02 17.48 -5.14
N SER A 142 2.26 17.37 -4.67
CA SER A 142 2.61 16.72 -3.41
C SER A 142 2.06 17.49 -2.18
N GLN A 143 2.10 16.87 -1.00
CA GLN A 143 1.62 17.46 0.25
C GLN A 143 2.39 18.74 0.61
N ASP A 144 1.72 19.73 1.21
CA ASP A 144 2.41 20.97 1.54
C ASP A 144 3.39 20.79 2.71
N TYR A 145 4.48 21.56 2.70
CA TYR A 145 5.28 21.82 3.89
C TYR A 145 4.59 22.94 4.66
N LEU A 146 3.96 22.59 5.79
CA LEU A 146 3.22 23.56 6.59
C LEU A 146 4.16 24.64 7.17
N PRO A 147 3.66 25.85 7.48
CA PRO A 147 4.47 26.90 8.10
C PRO A 147 5.24 26.44 9.34
N GLU A 148 4.60 25.69 10.23
CA GLU A 148 5.18 25.12 11.45
C GLU A 148 6.27 24.06 11.15
N GLU A 149 6.11 23.27 10.09
CA GLU A 149 7.11 22.29 9.66
C GLU A 149 8.35 22.98 9.10
N ARG A 150 8.16 24.02 8.29
CA ARG A 150 9.26 24.85 7.76
C ARG A 150 9.99 25.57 8.88
N ALA A 151 9.26 26.11 9.85
CA ALA A 151 9.84 26.75 11.04
C ALA A 151 10.66 25.74 11.87
N ALA A 152 10.11 24.56 12.16
CA ALA A 152 10.81 23.51 12.89
C ALA A 152 12.07 23.02 12.15
N LEU A 153 12.00 22.88 10.83
CA LEU A 153 13.15 22.48 10.02
C LEU A 153 14.22 23.58 9.98
N ARG A 154 13.82 24.85 9.89
CA ARG A 154 14.75 25.99 9.94
C ARG A 154 15.45 26.07 11.30
N GLU A 155 14.71 25.96 12.40
CA GLU A 155 15.28 25.93 13.75
C GLU A 155 16.27 24.76 13.91
N PHE A 156 15.89 23.57 13.43
CA PHE A 156 16.77 22.39 13.43
C PHE A 156 18.09 22.65 12.69
N VAL A 157 18.03 23.24 11.48
CA VAL A 157 19.23 23.57 10.70
C VAL A 157 20.06 24.66 11.40
N GLU A 158 19.45 25.77 11.80
CA GLU A 158 20.15 26.87 12.47
C GLU A 158 20.81 26.41 13.78
N GLY A 159 20.19 25.46 14.49
CA GLY A 159 20.71 24.83 15.70
C GLY A 159 21.89 23.88 15.49
N GLY A 160 22.23 23.53 14.24
CA GLY A 160 23.36 22.67 13.90
C GLY A 160 23.02 21.50 12.98
N GLY A 161 21.74 21.20 12.78
CA GLY A 161 21.25 20.11 11.95
C GLY A 161 21.62 20.23 10.47
N GLY A 162 21.63 19.10 9.78
CA GLY A 162 21.84 19.02 8.33
C GLY A 162 20.54 18.84 7.57
N LEU A 163 20.38 19.50 6.43
CA LEU A 163 19.25 19.31 5.52
C LEU A 163 19.76 18.90 4.13
N VAL A 164 19.22 17.82 3.58
CA VAL A 164 19.43 17.42 2.19
C VAL A 164 18.08 17.43 1.48
N VAL A 165 17.97 18.22 0.42
CA VAL A 165 16.74 18.38 -0.36
C VAL A 165 16.94 17.84 -1.77
N ALA A 166 16.01 17.02 -2.26
CA ALA A 166 15.97 16.60 -3.66
C ALA A 166 14.66 17.03 -4.31
N CYS A 167 14.74 17.85 -5.37
CA CYS A 167 13.57 18.36 -6.06
C CYS A 167 13.10 17.40 -7.16
N GLY A 168 11.87 17.54 -7.63
CA GLY A 168 11.34 16.81 -8.78
C GLY A 168 11.65 17.48 -10.12
N ASN A 169 11.35 16.79 -11.22
CA ASN A 169 11.56 17.29 -12.59
C ASN A 169 10.40 18.19 -13.04
N VAL A 170 10.31 19.39 -12.48
CA VAL A 170 9.31 20.40 -12.86
C VAL A 170 10.01 21.49 -13.66
N PHE A 171 9.48 21.84 -14.83
CA PHE A 171 10.09 22.80 -15.76
C PHE A 171 9.20 24.03 -16.04
N ASP A 172 8.00 24.05 -15.49
CA ASP A 172 7.07 25.16 -15.65
C ASP A 172 7.24 26.14 -14.48
N ASP A 173 7.66 27.37 -14.76
CA ASP A 173 7.98 28.36 -13.72
C ASP A 173 6.76 28.76 -12.89
N GLN A 174 5.54 28.72 -13.45
CA GLN A 174 4.32 29.01 -12.72
C GLN A 174 4.01 27.91 -11.70
N GLN A 175 4.16 26.65 -12.10
CA GLN A 175 4.05 25.50 -11.20
C GLN A 175 5.12 25.53 -10.11
N ILE A 176 6.36 25.88 -10.46
CA ILE A 176 7.47 26.00 -9.52
C ILE A 176 7.20 27.10 -8.48
N ALA A 177 6.67 28.25 -8.90
CA ALA A 177 6.34 29.34 -7.98
C ALA A 177 5.29 28.94 -6.94
N GLY A 178 4.30 28.13 -7.33
CA GLY A 178 3.26 27.61 -6.43
C GLY A 178 3.68 26.41 -5.57
N TRP A 179 4.84 25.80 -5.85
CA TRP A 179 5.25 24.55 -5.24
C TRP A 179 5.77 24.71 -3.81
N SER A 180 5.22 23.92 -2.88
CA SER A 180 5.65 23.97 -1.48
C SER A 180 7.12 23.65 -1.24
N LEU A 181 7.74 22.72 -1.99
CA LEU A 181 9.17 22.48 -1.88
C LEU A 181 9.98 23.72 -2.27
N ASN A 182 9.55 24.46 -3.29
CA ASN A 182 10.24 25.68 -3.71
C ASN A 182 10.10 26.80 -2.66
N ARG A 183 8.95 26.89 -1.98
CA ARG A 183 8.79 27.76 -0.79
C ARG A 183 9.75 27.37 0.33
N LEU A 184 9.93 26.08 0.59
CA LEU A 184 10.93 25.59 1.56
C LEU A 184 12.36 25.98 1.15
N LEU A 185 12.72 25.85 -0.14
CA LEU A 185 14.04 26.30 -0.62
C LEU A 185 14.24 27.80 -0.40
N GLY A 186 13.18 28.60 -0.59
CA GLY A 186 13.18 30.04 -0.34
C GLY A 186 13.55 30.40 1.10
N ASP A 187 13.17 29.57 2.07
CA ASP A 187 13.56 29.75 3.48
C ASP A 187 15.08 29.63 3.70
N PHE A 188 15.84 29.15 2.70
CA PHE A 188 17.30 29.04 2.72
C PHE A 188 17.98 29.87 1.61
N ASP A 189 17.28 30.85 1.04
CA ASP A 189 17.73 31.71 -0.06
C ASP A 189 18.14 30.94 -1.33
N ALA A 190 17.38 29.89 -1.68
CA ALA A 190 17.49 29.19 -2.95
C ALA A 190 16.12 29.09 -3.62
N SER A 191 16.09 28.94 -4.95
CA SER A 191 14.86 28.57 -5.66
C SER A 191 15.14 27.66 -6.84
N LEU A 192 14.14 26.91 -7.27
CA LEU A 192 14.16 26.14 -8.51
C LEU A 192 13.75 27.05 -9.67
N LYS A 193 14.29 26.80 -10.86
CA LYS A 193 13.87 27.43 -12.12
C LYS A 193 13.61 26.37 -13.19
N GLY A 194 12.66 26.65 -14.06
CA GLY A 194 12.23 25.76 -15.13
C GLY A 194 13.23 25.61 -16.28
N LYS A 195 14.32 26.39 -16.28
CA LYS A 195 15.43 26.22 -17.22
C LYS A 195 15.95 24.78 -17.11
N ALA A 196 16.05 24.11 -18.25
CA ALA A 196 16.49 22.73 -18.32
C ALA A 196 17.99 22.63 -18.58
N GLU A 197 18.64 21.73 -17.85
CA GLU A 197 20.02 21.30 -18.03
C GLU A 197 20.08 19.80 -18.29
N ARG A 198 21.21 19.34 -18.81
CA ARG A 198 21.52 17.91 -18.95
C ARG A 198 22.64 17.51 -18.01
N VAL A 199 22.44 16.37 -17.33
CA VAL A 199 23.37 15.81 -16.36
C VAL A 199 23.23 14.30 -16.40
N ASP A 200 24.32 13.56 -16.66
CA ASP A 200 24.31 12.08 -16.70
C ASP A 200 23.23 11.51 -17.65
N GLY A 201 22.95 12.20 -18.76
CA GLY A 201 21.88 11.83 -19.71
C GLY A 201 20.45 12.18 -19.25
N ALA A 202 20.26 12.65 -18.02
CA ALA A 202 18.97 13.09 -17.49
C ALA A 202 18.75 14.60 -17.75
N ARG A 203 17.52 14.96 -18.08
CA ARG A 203 17.06 16.35 -18.11
C ARG A 203 16.66 16.76 -16.69
N VAL A 204 17.22 17.86 -16.18
CA VAL A 204 16.97 18.37 -14.81
C VAL A 204 16.71 19.87 -14.83
N PRO A 205 15.90 20.42 -13.91
CA PRO A 205 15.77 21.87 -13.75
C PRO A 205 17.02 22.46 -13.09
N THR A 206 17.10 23.80 -13.00
CA THR A 206 18.24 24.51 -12.42
C THR A 206 17.91 25.16 -11.09
N LEU A 207 18.96 25.53 -10.35
CA LEU A 207 18.87 26.32 -9.12
C LEU A 207 19.20 27.79 -9.42
N GLU A 208 18.40 28.70 -8.87
CA GLU A 208 18.76 30.10 -8.67
C GLU A 208 19.24 30.26 -7.23
N LEU A 209 20.43 30.85 -7.08
CA LEU A 209 21.19 30.92 -5.84
C LEU A 209 21.73 32.32 -5.66
N ASN A 210 21.80 32.80 -4.41
CA ASN A 210 22.59 33.98 -4.08
C ASN A 210 24.08 33.64 -3.83
N GLU A 211 24.89 34.64 -3.55
CA GLU A 211 26.35 34.51 -3.34
C GLU A 211 26.76 33.62 -2.15
N SER A 212 25.84 33.31 -1.24
CA SER A 212 26.14 32.51 -0.06
C SER A 212 26.12 31.00 -0.30
N TRP A 213 25.77 30.58 -1.51
CA TRP A 213 25.76 29.18 -1.93
C TRP A 213 27.03 28.80 -2.69
N GLU A 214 27.54 27.60 -2.41
CA GLU A 214 28.59 26.95 -3.17
C GLU A 214 27.97 25.98 -4.17
N VAL A 215 28.24 26.18 -5.47
CA VAL A 215 27.81 25.26 -6.52
C VAL A 215 28.67 23.98 -6.45
N MET A 216 28.01 22.85 -6.20
CA MET A 216 28.65 21.53 -6.17
C MET A 216 28.73 20.91 -7.56
N ARG A 217 27.72 21.19 -8.40
CA ARG A 217 27.58 20.62 -9.73
C ARG A 217 26.79 21.56 -10.63
N SER A 218 27.28 21.71 -11.86
CA SER A 218 26.58 22.37 -12.96
C SER A 218 26.14 21.38 -14.03
N GLY A 219 25.13 21.77 -14.80
CA GLY A 219 24.75 21.09 -16.04
C GLY A 219 25.69 21.41 -17.20
N GLU A 220 25.43 20.80 -18.35
CA GLU A 220 26.16 21.05 -19.61
C GLU A 220 26.16 22.54 -20.04
N GLY A 221 25.10 23.29 -19.73
CA GLY A 221 24.96 24.73 -19.96
C GLY A 221 25.41 25.60 -18.77
N GLU A 222 26.25 25.04 -17.90
CA GLU A 222 26.92 25.69 -16.76
C GLU A 222 26.00 26.17 -15.61
N ALA A 223 24.68 26.07 -15.74
CA ALA A 223 23.78 26.43 -14.66
C ALA A 223 23.85 25.43 -13.50
N ALA A 224 23.69 25.94 -12.27
CA ALA A 224 23.77 25.12 -11.06
C ALA A 224 22.62 24.11 -10.99
N VAL A 225 22.96 22.86 -10.67
CA VAL A 225 22.00 21.74 -10.51
C VAL A 225 22.15 21.05 -9.14
N ALA A 226 23.27 21.25 -8.47
CA ALA A 226 23.43 20.92 -7.06
C ALA A 226 24.28 21.98 -6.36
N ALA A 227 23.89 22.33 -5.14
CA ALA A 227 24.57 23.36 -4.36
C ALA A 227 24.50 23.06 -2.87
N ARG A 228 25.39 23.68 -2.10
CA ARG A 228 25.43 23.56 -0.64
C ARG A 228 25.74 24.89 0.04
N ARG A 229 25.29 25.04 1.29
CA ARG A 229 25.49 26.25 2.08
C ARG A 229 25.51 25.95 3.58
N SER A 230 26.22 26.77 4.35
CA SER A 230 26.08 26.81 5.82
C SER A 230 25.00 27.81 6.23
N VAL A 231 24.11 27.41 7.14
CA VAL A 231 22.99 28.23 7.64
C VAL A 231 22.97 28.13 9.16
N GLY A 232 23.16 29.27 9.85
CA GLY A 232 23.41 29.27 11.29
C GLY A 232 24.57 28.33 11.66
N LYS A 233 24.32 27.41 12.58
CA LYS A 233 25.30 26.37 12.95
C LYS A 233 25.25 25.13 12.03
N GLY A 234 24.20 24.96 11.23
CA GLY A 234 24.00 23.79 10.39
C GLY A 234 24.34 24.01 8.92
N ARG A 235 23.82 23.10 8.09
CA ARG A 235 24.20 22.96 6.68
C ARG A 235 23.06 22.45 5.81
N VAL A 236 22.99 22.94 4.59
CA VAL A 236 21.97 22.58 3.60
C VAL A 236 22.63 22.13 2.31
N VAL A 237 22.15 21.03 1.72
CA VAL A 237 22.49 20.54 0.38
C VAL A 237 21.21 20.46 -0.44
N VAL A 238 21.23 20.98 -1.66
CA VAL A 238 20.08 20.96 -2.57
C VAL A 238 20.49 20.30 -3.88
N PHE A 239 19.67 19.35 -4.33
CA PHE A 239 19.69 18.79 -5.67
C PHE A 239 18.45 19.26 -6.42
N SER A 240 18.64 19.80 -7.62
CA SER A 240 17.53 20.28 -8.45
C SER A 240 16.64 19.14 -8.98
N SER A 241 17.07 17.89 -8.87
CA SER A 241 16.31 16.74 -9.32
C SER A 241 16.59 15.48 -8.49
N THR A 242 15.56 14.66 -8.25
CA THR A 242 15.68 13.31 -7.70
C THR A 242 16.50 12.44 -8.63
N ASN A 243 16.58 12.73 -9.94
CA ASN A 243 17.42 11.98 -10.88
C ASN A 243 18.92 12.06 -10.52
N LEU A 244 19.32 13.04 -9.70
CA LEU A 244 20.70 13.20 -9.24
C LEU A 244 21.03 12.34 -8.03
N VAL A 245 20.05 11.77 -7.31
CA VAL A 245 20.27 11.00 -6.07
C VAL A 245 19.48 9.69 -5.98
N PHE A 246 18.44 9.53 -6.79
CA PHE A 246 17.73 8.27 -6.97
C PHE A 246 18.36 7.48 -8.11
N TRP A 247 18.33 6.15 -7.96
CA TRP A 247 18.96 5.23 -8.89
C TRP A 247 17.95 4.34 -9.60
N ASP A 248 18.34 3.88 -10.78
CA ASP A 248 17.69 2.77 -11.44
C ASP A 248 18.15 1.46 -10.79
N ARG A 249 17.21 0.60 -10.42
CA ARG A 249 17.49 -0.71 -9.81
C ARG A 249 18.09 -1.70 -10.81
N ASN A 250 17.95 -1.44 -12.10
CA ASN A 250 18.43 -2.29 -13.19
C ASN A 250 19.66 -1.71 -13.90
N ALA A 251 20.16 -0.55 -13.47
CA ALA A 251 21.35 0.03 -14.06
C ALA A 251 22.61 -0.80 -13.75
N GLU A 252 23.51 -0.87 -14.73
CA GLU A 252 24.83 -1.47 -14.58
C GLU A 252 25.59 -0.82 -13.40
N PRO A 253 26.43 -1.56 -12.65
CA PRO A 253 27.07 -1.06 -11.44
C PRO A 253 27.84 0.27 -11.60
N ASP A 254 28.46 0.49 -12.75
CA ASP A 254 29.29 1.66 -13.04
C ASP A 254 28.53 2.80 -13.74
N ALA A 255 27.25 2.58 -14.11
CA ALA A 255 26.44 3.62 -14.75
C ALA A 255 26.23 4.82 -13.80
N PRO A 256 26.15 6.07 -14.30
CA PRO A 256 25.96 7.24 -13.45
C PRO A 256 24.70 7.19 -12.56
N ASN A 257 23.63 6.56 -13.07
CA ASN A 257 22.37 6.36 -12.36
C ASN A 257 22.31 5.04 -11.57
N SER A 258 23.44 4.34 -11.40
CA SER A 258 23.51 3.10 -10.64
C SER A 258 23.29 3.34 -9.15
N ARG A 259 22.87 2.28 -8.46
CA ARG A 259 22.74 2.27 -6.99
C ARG A 259 24.02 2.69 -6.29
N THR A 260 25.18 2.21 -6.75
CA THR A 260 26.48 2.51 -6.14
C THR A 260 26.83 3.98 -6.27
N ASN A 261 26.65 4.57 -7.45
CA ASN A 261 27.05 5.96 -7.70
C ASN A 261 26.10 6.95 -7.03
N ARG A 262 24.79 6.77 -7.19
CA ARG A 262 23.77 7.61 -6.54
C ARG A 262 23.73 7.44 -5.02
N GLY A 263 23.91 6.20 -4.53
CA GLY A 263 24.04 5.92 -3.11
C GLY A 263 25.23 6.64 -2.48
N ARG A 264 26.40 6.64 -3.16
CA ARG A 264 27.59 7.38 -2.72
C ARG A 264 27.35 8.89 -2.71
N GLN A 265 26.76 9.43 -3.78
CA GLN A 265 26.45 10.85 -3.89
C GLN A 265 25.52 11.34 -2.77
N LEU A 266 24.46 10.56 -2.48
CA LEU A 266 23.57 10.85 -1.35
C LEU A 266 24.32 10.74 -0.01
N ALA A 267 25.15 9.71 0.16
CA ALA A 267 25.94 9.55 1.38
C ALA A 267 26.90 10.71 1.62
N ASP A 268 27.59 11.20 0.58
CA ASP A 268 28.51 12.33 0.69
C ASP A 268 27.78 13.64 1.03
N ALA A 269 26.59 13.84 0.46
CA ALA A 269 25.71 14.96 0.86
C ALA A 269 25.33 14.87 2.34
N VAL A 270 24.93 13.69 2.83
CA VAL A 270 24.62 13.46 4.24
C VAL A 270 25.82 13.69 5.15
N ARG A 271 27.02 13.20 4.79
CA ARG A 271 28.25 13.45 5.59
C ARG A 271 28.54 14.93 5.70
N TRP A 272 28.47 15.64 4.57
CA TRP A 272 28.74 17.07 4.56
C TRP A 272 27.72 17.86 5.39
N ALA A 273 26.43 17.54 5.25
CA ALA A 273 25.34 18.16 5.99
C ALA A 273 25.45 17.87 7.51
N ALA A 274 25.87 16.66 7.89
CA ALA A 274 26.03 16.27 9.29
C ALA A 274 27.26 16.89 9.98
N ALA A 275 28.26 17.38 9.25
CA ALA A 275 29.59 17.61 9.84
C ALA A 275 29.65 18.69 10.94
N ARG A 276 28.59 19.50 11.10
CA ARG A 276 28.47 20.50 12.19
C ARG A 276 27.57 20.05 13.34
N ASN A 277 26.94 18.88 13.23
CA ASN A 277 26.17 18.24 14.28
C ASN A 277 26.92 17.01 14.78
N PRO A 278 27.48 17.01 16.00
CA PRO A 278 28.13 15.83 16.55
C PRO A 278 27.23 14.60 16.42
N PRO A 279 27.78 13.43 16.04
CA PRO A 279 27.03 12.19 15.93
C PRO A 279 26.12 12.00 17.15
N ALA A 280 24.86 11.62 16.93
CA ALA A 280 23.93 11.38 18.02
C ALA A 280 24.44 10.31 18.99
N GLY A 281 25.24 9.36 18.48
CA GLY A 281 25.87 8.32 19.29
C GLY A 281 24.86 7.40 19.97
N GLY A 282 25.32 6.61 20.94
CA GLY A 282 24.46 5.75 21.74
C GLY A 282 23.77 4.64 20.96
N SER A 283 22.55 4.27 21.40
CA SER A 283 21.82 3.10 20.92
C SER A 283 21.47 3.17 19.43
N ARG A 284 21.54 2.01 18.75
CA ARG A 284 21.10 1.81 17.37
C ARG A 284 19.60 1.47 17.26
N ARG A 285 18.85 1.59 18.34
CA ARG A 285 17.42 1.25 18.41
C ARG A 285 16.56 2.39 17.84
N LEU A 286 16.65 2.55 16.53
CA LEU A 286 15.77 3.44 15.78
C LEU A 286 14.65 2.64 15.09
N PRO A 287 13.49 3.25 14.85
CA PRO A 287 12.43 2.62 14.06
C PRO A 287 12.94 2.13 12.71
N THR A 288 12.50 0.94 12.29
CA THR A 288 12.90 0.32 11.01
C THR A 288 11.69 -0.22 10.28
N GLU A 289 11.79 -0.23 8.95
CA GLU A 289 10.79 -0.86 8.09
C GLU A 289 10.63 -2.35 8.45
N ALA A 290 9.40 -2.85 8.45
CA ALA A 290 9.10 -4.24 8.77
C ALA A 290 8.11 -4.85 7.78
N ALA A 291 8.57 -5.81 6.98
CA ALA A 291 7.77 -6.57 6.01
C ALA A 291 6.96 -5.69 5.03
N GLY A 292 7.54 -4.57 4.60
CA GLY A 292 6.89 -3.59 3.72
C GLY A 292 6.25 -2.40 4.44
N GLY A 293 6.13 -2.44 5.76
CA GLY A 293 5.61 -1.34 6.57
C GLY A 293 6.57 -0.15 6.71
N GLY A 294 6.01 0.99 7.13
CA GLY A 294 6.78 2.20 7.48
C GLY A 294 7.48 2.07 8.85
N PRO A 295 8.46 2.93 9.17
CA PRO A 295 9.14 2.91 10.48
C PRO A 295 8.45 3.82 11.52
N ILE A 296 8.27 5.10 11.17
CA ILE A 296 7.54 6.10 11.94
C ILE A 296 6.27 6.45 11.17
N TYR A 297 5.14 6.33 11.85
CA TYR A 297 3.80 6.46 11.29
C TYR A 297 3.24 7.85 11.56
N PRO A 298 2.25 8.31 10.76
CA PRO A 298 1.63 9.61 10.97
C PRO A 298 1.05 9.75 12.37
N GLU A 299 0.93 10.97 12.87
CA GLU A 299 0.57 11.28 14.25
C GLU A 299 -0.94 11.36 14.51
N LEU A 300 -1.74 11.72 13.52
CA LEU A 300 -3.20 11.82 13.67
C LEU A 300 -3.86 10.48 13.36
N GLU A 301 -5.01 10.26 14.00
CA GLU A 301 -5.79 9.04 13.82
C GLU A 301 -7.29 9.32 13.76
N GLN A 302 -8.01 8.45 13.06
CA GLN A 302 -9.47 8.45 13.03
C GLN A 302 -10.00 7.02 12.94
N ASN A 303 -11.00 6.69 13.76
CA ASN A 303 -11.68 5.41 13.71
C ASN A 303 -12.88 5.47 12.75
N VAL A 304 -12.82 4.70 11.66
CA VAL A 304 -13.88 4.52 10.69
C VAL A 304 -14.50 3.13 10.89
N GLY A 305 -15.32 3.00 11.94
CA GLY A 305 -16.11 1.80 12.22
C GLY A 305 -15.28 0.51 12.38
N GLY A 306 -14.12 0.58 13.04
CA GLY A 306 -13.19 -0.55 13.21
C GLY A 306 -11.99 -0.53 12.25
N VAL A 307 -11.91 0.47 11.37
CA VAL A 307 -10.70 0.77 10.60
C VAL A 307 -10.03 1.99 11.20
N ILE A 308 -8.82 1.83 11.73
CA ILE A 308 -8.04 2.94 12.28
C ILE A 308 -7.21 3.54 11.16
N VAL A 309 -7.54 4.78 10.78
CA VAL A 309 -6.89 5.51 9.70
C VAL A 309 -5.86 6.46 10.31
N TYR A 310 -4.59 6.31 9.92
CA TYR A 310 -3.51 7.23 10.31
C TYR A 310 -3.16 8.16 9.15
N TYR A 311 -3.00 9.44 9.46
CA TYR A 311 -2.65 10.49 8.50
C TYR A 311 -1.84 11.61 9.16
N ALA A 312 -1.03 12.32 8.37
CA ALA A 312 -0.18 13.40 8.87
C ALA A 312 -0.97 14.73 8.92
N LYS A 313 -0.51 15.71 9.70
CA LYS A 313 -1.17 17.03 9.79
C LYS A 313 -1.21 17.76 8.46
N ASN A 314 -0.16 17.59 7.67
CA ASN A 314 -0.01 18.21 6.35
C ASN A 314 -0.78 17.49 5.23
N GLN A 315 -1.64 16.54 5.59
CA GLN A 315 -2.44 15.83 4.61
C GLN A 315 -3.46 16.78 3.96
N LYS A 316 -3.64 16.65 2.64
CA LYS A 316 -4.55 17.51 1.88
C LYS A 316 -5.97 17.45 2.43
N GLU A 317 -6.61 18.62 2.55
CA GLU A 317 -7.95 18.73 3.14
C GLU A 317 -9.00 17.90 2.39
N GLU A 318 -8.93 17.83 1.06
CA GLU A 318 -9.81 16.97 0.25
C GLU A 318 -9.70 15.47 0.61
N LEU A 319 -8.51 15.01 1.00
CA LEU A 319 -8.27 13.64 1.42
C LEU A 319 -8.77 13.42 2.85
N LEU A 320 -8.56 14.40 3.74
CA LEU A 320 -9.12 14.37 5.09
C LEU A 320 -10.66 14.38 5.05
N GLN A 321 -11.27 15.16 4.18
CA GLN A 321 -12.71 15.15 3.97
C GLN A 321 -13.21 13.79 3.48
N ALA A 322 -12.46 13.15 2.58
CA ALA A 322 -12.79 11.79 2.13
C ALA A 322 -12.71 10.77 3.28
N VAL A 323 -11.70 10.86 4.16
CA VAL A 323 -11.62 10.03 5.37
C VAL A 323 -12.80 10.28 6.31
N ARG A 324 -13.18 11.54 6.52
CA ARG A 324 -14.25 11.92 7.45
C ARG A 324 -15.64 11.56 6.95
N ASP A 325 -15.93 11.79 5.68
CA ASP A 325 -17.31 11.76 5.18
C ASP A 325 -17.60 10.61 4.22
N GLN A 326 -16.62 10.20 3.43
CA GLN A 326 -16.81 9.26 2.32
C GLN A 326 -16.41 7.85 2.71
N MET A 327 -15.32 7.66 3.45
CA MET A 327 -14.91 6.32 3.93
C MET A 327 -15.98 5.65 4.82
N PRO A 328 -16.65 6.34 5.78
CA PRO A 328 -17.72 5.70 6.54
C PRO A 328 -18.87 5.21 5.65
N LYS A 329 -19.25 6.00 4.63
CA LYS A 329 -20.29 5.63 3.65
C LYS A 329 -19.84 4.44 2.79
N ALA A 330 -18.60 4.46 2.30
CA ALA A 330 -18.01 3.37 1.54
C ALA A 330 -17.99 2.08 2.38
N LYS A 331 -17.57 2.18 3.65
CA LYS A 331 -17.53 1.04 4.58
C LYS A 331 -18.91 0.44 4.78
N GLN A 332 -19.87 1.28 5.18
CA GLN A 332 -21.26 0.86 5.40
C GLN A 332 -21.82 0.16 4.15
N GLN A 333 -21.57 0.72 2.98
CA GLN A 333 -22.10 0.17 1.73
C GLN A 333 -21.42 -1.15 1.34
N VAL A 334 -20.10 -1.28 1.52
CA VAL A 334 -19.38 -2.54 1.26
C VAL A 334 -19.84 -3.64 2.22
N GLU A 335 -20.03 -3.33 3.51
CA GLU A 335 -20.59 -4.26 4.50
C GLU A 335 -22.04 -4.63 4.21
N ALA A 336 -22.82 -3.71 3.64
CA ALA A 336 -24.18 -4.01 3.18
C ALA A 336 -24.18 -4.91 1.93
N TRP A 337 -23.25 -4.75 0.99
CA TRP A 337 -23.11 -5.63 -0.17
C TRP A 337 -22.55 -7.01 0.18
N LEU A 338 -21.73 -7.10 1.22
CA LEU A 338 -21.07 -8.34 1.64
C LEU A 338 -21.11 -8.51 3.17
N PRO A 339 -22.26 -8.91 3.73
CA PRO A 339 -22.33 -9.24 5.15
C PRO A 339 -21.25 -10.26 5.52
N SER A 340 -20.44 -10.00 6.54
CA SER A 340 -19.30 -10.84 6.92
C SER A 340 -19.15 -10.90 8.44
N ILE A 341 -18.42 -11.89 8.93
CA ILE A 341 -18.03 -11.91 10.36
C ILE A 341 -17.12 -10.71 10.62
N ALA A 342 -17.46 -9.88 11.60
CA ALA A 342 -16.64 -8.75 11.99
C ALA A 342 -15.25 -9.23 12.42
N PRO A 343 -14.16 -8.58 11.98
CA PRO A 343 -12.82 -8.95 12.40
C PRO A 343 -12.66 -8.75 13.91
N GLY A 344 -11.94 -9.66 14.57
CA GLY A 344 -11.70 -9.59 16.03
C GLY A 344 -10.64 -8.57 16.44
N GLU A 345 -10.03 -7.86 15.49
CA GLU A 345 -9.07 -6.78 15.71
C GLU A 345 -9.18 -5.76 14.55
N PRO A 346 -8.83 -4.49 14.78
CA PRO A 346 -8.97 -3.45 13.78
C PRO A 346 -7.99 -3.63 12.61
N MET A 347 -8.43 -3.15 11.45
CA MET A 347 -7.54 -2.90 10.31
C MET A 347 -6.92 -1.51 10.46
N TYR A 348 -5.62 -1.40 10.22
CA TYR A 348 -4.95 -0.10 10.17
C TYR A 348 -4.71 0.32 8.73
N LEU A 349 -5.13 1.53 8.38
CA LEU A 349 -4.91 2.14 7.07
C LEU A 349 -4.00 3.36 7.20
N ILE A 350 -2.84 3.33 6.56
CA ILE A 350 -1.88 4.45 6.55
C ILE A 350 -2.08 5.30 5.31
N VAL A 351 -2.58 6.52 5.48
CA VAL A 351 -2.72 7.49 4.39
C VAL A 351 -1.41 8.26 4.26
N SER A 352 -0.74 8.08 3.12
CA SER A 352 0.59 8.63 2.85
C SER A 352 0.58 9.65 1.74
N ALA A 353 1.57 10.54 1.78
CA ALA A 353 1.76 11.58 0.78
C ALA A 353 2.19 11.04 -0.58
N GLY A 354 1.79 11.70 -1.67
CA GLY A 354 2.20 11.34 -3.04
C GLY A 354 1.24 10.42 -3.81
N GLY A 355 1.65 10.01 -5.01
CA GLY A 355 0.91 9.08 -5.88
C GLY A 355 1.72 7.83 -6.18
N GLY A 356 1.33 6.68 -5.62
CA GLY A 356 2.15 5.46 -5.64
C GLY A 356 1.40 4.14 -5.48
N GLY A 357 0.07 4.16 -5.29
CA GLY A 357 -0.74 2.95 -5.15
C GLY A 357 -0.95 2.57 -3.68
N GLY A 358 -1.07 1.27 -3.39
CA GLY A 358 -1.26 0.77 -2.02
C GLY A 358 -0.35 -0.42 -1.70
N TRP A 359 -0.23 -0.74 -0.42
CA TRP A 359 0.48 -1.92 0.07
C TRP A 359 -0.26 -2.57 1.24
N ALA A 360 0.03 -3.83 1.50
CA ALA A 360 -0.48 -4.57 2.65
C ALA A 360 0.66 -5.31 3.36
N VAL A 361 0.66 -5.29 4.69
CA VAL A 361 1.59 -6.03 5.54
C VAL A 361 0.84 -7.13 6.27
N ASN A 362 1.06 -8.36 5.80
CA ASN A 362 0.44 -9.57 6.33
C ASN A 362 1.39 -10.42 7.19
N ALA A 363 2.61 -9.95 7.44
CA ALA A 363 3.64 -10.72 8.14
C ALA A 363 3.49 -10.74 9.68
N TYR A 364 2.64 -9.88 10.24
CA TYR A 364 2.40 -9.74 11.67
C TYR A 364 1.04 -9.10 11.95
N LEU A 365 0.60 -9.21 13.20
CA LEU A 365 -0.63 -8.58 13.69
C LEU A 365 -0.34 -7.38 14.62
N PRO A 366 -1.24 -6.39 14.71
CA PRO A 366 -2.43 -6.25 13.86
C PRO A 366 -2.06 -5.88 12.43
N LYS A 367 -2.88 -6.34 11.47
CA LYS A 367 -2.66 -6.12 10.03
C LYS A 367 -2.60 -4.62 9.70
N GLU A 368 -1.82 -4.30 8.68
CA GLU A 368 -1.68 -2.93 8.20
C GLU A 368 -1.77 -2.90 6.70
N THR A 369 -2.40 -1.85 6.20
CA THR A 369 -2.44 -1.50 4.80
C THR A 369 -2.12 -0.03 4.68
N GLY A 370 -1.70 0.39 3.50
CA GLY A 370 -1.43 1.80 3.25
C GLY A 370 -1.71 2.21 1.83
N VAL A 371 -1.90 3.51 1.67
CA VAL A 371 -2.32 4.14 0.43
C VAL A 371 -1.48 5.39 0.19
N ILE A 372 -0.98 5.51 -1.03
CA ILE A 372 -0.23 6.64 -1.55
C ILE A 372 -1.06 7.22 -2.71
N SER A 373 -1.94 8.17 -2.37
CA SER A 373 -2.83 8.82 -3.35
C SER A 373 -2.93 10.32 -3.11
N LEU A 374 -2.97 11.06 -4.21
CA LEU A 374 -3.22 12.50 -4.24
C LEU A 374 -4.68 12.85 -4.52
N SER A 375 -5.58 11.85 -4.65
CA SER A 375 -7.00 12.10 -4.95
C SER A 375 -7.95 11.34 -4.03
N PRO A 376 -9.09 11.93 -3.66
CA PRO A 376 -10.15 11.26 -2.90
C PRO A 376 -10.59 9.93 -3.54
N HIS A 377 -10.70 9.93 -4.86
CA HIS A 377 -11.10 8.75 -5.62
C HIS A 377 -10.08 7.61 -5.50
N GLY A 378 -8.79 7.91 -5.62
CA GLY A 378 -7.73 6.92 -5.45
C GLY A 378 -7.66 6.39 -4.03
N LEU A 379 -7.87 7.26 -3.03
CA LEU A 379 -7.95 6.90 -1.62
C LEU A 379 -9.10 5.92 -1.34
N LEU A 380 -10.32 6.26 -1.78
CA LEU A 380 -11.50 5.41 -1.59
C LEU A 380 -11.40 4.08 -2.35
N SER A 381 -10.80 4.11 -3.54
CA SER A 381 -10.50 2.92 -4.34
C SER A 381 -9.65 1.91 -3.56
N VAL A 382 -8.51 2.34 -3.01
CA VAL A 382 -7.65 1.45 -2.20
C VAL A 382 -8.36 1.04 -0.92
N PHE A 383 -9.05 1.97 -0.24
CA PHE A 383 -9.82 1.64 0.96
C PHE A 383 -10.83 0.51 0.71
N GLY A 384 -11.62 0.58 -0.36
CA GLY A 384 -12.58 -0.47 -0.71
C GLY A 384 -11.94 -1.82 -1.02
N HIS A 385 -10.75 -1.81 -1.64
CA HIS A 385 -9.96 -3.00 -1.91
C HIS A 385 -9.49 -3.68 -0.62
N GLU A 386 -8.82 -2.91 0.24
CA GLU A 386 -8.24 -3.42 1.49
C GLU A 386 -9.32 -3.84 2.51
N LEU A 387 -10.43 -3.11 2.58
CA LEU A 387 -11.58 -3.49 3.40
C LEU A 387 -12.10 -4.87 2.99
N ALA A 388 -12.26 -5.13 1.69
CA ALA A 388 -12.74 -6.41 1.18
C ALA A 388 -11.77 -7.57 1.46
N HIS A 389 -10.46 -7.34 1.56
CA HIS A 389 -9.51 -8.36 2.04
C HIS A 389 -9.78 -8.82 3.48
N THR A 390 -10.55 -8.07 4.27
CA THR A 390 -10.97 -8.48 5.62
C THR A 390 -12.30 -9.24 5.64
N MET A 391 -12.97 -9.38 4.50
CA MET A 391 -14.36 -9.85 4.41
C MET A 391 -14.45 -11.15 3.60
N THR A 392 -14.90 -12.23 4.23
CA THR A 392 -15.03 -13.56 3.58
C THR A 392 -16.41 -13.81 2.95
N GLY A 393 -17.39 -12.95 3.27
CA GLY A 393 -18.80 -13.13 2.96
C GLY A 393 -19.61 -13.76 4.09
N PRO A 394 -20.93 -13.95 3.89
CA PRO A 394 -21.83 -14.30 4.97
C PRO A 394 -21.54 -15.69 5.53
N PRO A 395 -21.43 -15.85 6.85
CA PRO A 395 -21.20 -17.16 7.45
C PRO A 395 -22.40 -18.09 7.24
N ASN A 396 -22.18 -19.38 7.37
CA ASN A 396 -23.27 -20.36 7.43
C ASN A 396 -24.16 -20.17 8.67
N ASP A 397 -25.22 -20.98 8.79
CA ASP A 397 -26.20 -20.86 9.89
C ASP A 397 -25.60 -21.11 11.29
N GLN A 398 -24.37 -21.65 11.38
CA GLN A 398 -23.62 -21.80 12.63
C GLN A 398 -22.68 -20.61 12.92
N GLY A 399 -22.74 -19.55 12.12
CA GLY A 399 -21.85 -18.39 12.26
C GLY A 399 -20.41 -18.65 11.81
N LYS A 400 -20.15 -19.70 11.00
CA LYS A 400 -18.80 -20.09 10.56
C LYS A 400 -18.60 -19.94 9.06
N THR A 401 -17.36 -19.72 8.64
CA THR A 401 -16.94 -19.79 7.24
C THR A 401 -16.30 -21.15 6.94
N ALA A 402 -16.46 -21.63 5.70
CA ALA A 402 -15.90 -22.92 5.28
C ALA A 402 -15.45 -22.93 3.80
N ALA A 403 -14.44 -23.74 3.53
CA ALA A 403 -13.76 -23.91 2.26
C ALA A 403 -13.16 -22.61 1.68
N SER A 404 -12.33 -22.75 0.65
CA SER A 404 -11.76 -21.64 -0.11
C SER A 404 -11.85 -21.95 -1.60
N TRP A 405 -12.46 -21.04 -2.37
CA TRP A 405 -12.46 -21.14 -3.83
C TRP A 405 -11.04 -20.93 -4.40
N PRO A 406 -10.77 -21.31 -5.68
CA PRO A 406 -9.41 -21.33 -6.25
C PRO A 406 -8.59 -20.05 -6.09
N GLN A 407 -9.22 -18.87 -6.09
CA GLN A 407 -8.55 -17.57 -5.95
C GLN A 407 -8.59 -17.01 -4.52
N GLY A 408 -9.12 -17.75 -3.55
CA GLY A 408 -9.16 -17.36 -2.14
C GLY A 408 -10.35 -16.47 -1.76
N ASN A 409 -10.99 -16.75 -0.63
CA ASN A 409 -12.20 -16.01 -0.18
C ASN A 409 -11.97 -14.51 0.07
N GLN A 410 -10.72 -14.10 0.22
CA GLN A 410 -10.25 -12.73 0.43
C GLN A 410 -9.11 -12.42 -0.57
N GLY A 411 -9.13 -13.00 -1.76
CA GLY A 411 -8.09 -12.80 -2.78
C GLY A 411 -8.21 -11.49 -3.57
N GLU A 412 -7.24 -11.23 -4.44
CA GLU A 412 -7.15 -10.01 -5.28
C GLU A 412 -8.36 -9.81 -6.20
N SER A 413 -8.90 -10.90 -6.77
CA SER A 413 -10.11 -10.83 -7.60
C SER A 413 -11.32 -10.41 -6.78
N HIS A 414 -11.49 -10.97 -5.58
CA HIS A 414 -12.53 -10.59 -4.63
C HIS A 414 -12.41 -9.11 -4.22
N ALA A 415 -11.23 -8.69 -3.75
CA ALA A 415 -11.00 -7.31 -3.34
C ALA A 415 -11.18 -6.31 -4.50
N GLY A 416 -10.67 -6.66 -5.69
CA GLY A 416 -10.84 -5.86 -6.90
C GLY A 416 -12.29 -5.67 -7.35
N TRP A 417 -13.17 -6.61 -7.03
CA TRP A 417 -14.61 -6.49 -7.32
C TRP A 417 -15.28 -5.39 -6.50
N TYR A 418 -15.01 -5.35 -5.19
CA TYR A 418 -15.54 -4.29 -4.31
C TYR A 418 -14.83 -2.96 -4.52
N GLN A 419 -13.52 -2.96 -4.80
CA GLN A 419 -12.80 -1.78 -5.24
C GLN A 419 -13.51 -1.09 -6.42
N GLY A 420 -13.92 -1.86 -7.43
CA GLY A 420 -14.58 -1.30 -8.59
C GLY A 420 -16.00 -0.79 -8.31
N LYS A 421 -16.75 -1.43 -7.40
CA LYS A 421 -18.04 -0.90 -6.91
C LYS A 421 -17.87 0.42 -6.15
N VAL A 422 -16.85 0.54 -5.30
CA VAL A 422 -16.53 1.80 -4.60
C VAL A 422 -16.10 2.89 -5.59
N ILE A 423 -15.25 2.55 -6.56
CA ILE A 423 -14.87 3.46 -7.66
C ILE A 423 -16.09 4.03 -8.37
N ALA A 424 -17.11 3.20 -8.64
CA ALA A 424 -18.32 3.63 -9.32
C ALA A 424 -19.27 4.42 -8.41
N MET A 425 -19.38 4.05 -7.14
CA MET A 425 -20.20 4.76 -6.15
C MET A 425 -19.80 6.24 -6.04
N PHE A 426 -18.50 6.50 -5.95
CA PHE A 426 -17.92 7.85 -5.83
C PHE A 426 -17.39 8.41 -7.16
N GLY A 427 -17.61 7.72 -8.27
CA GLY A 427 -17.20 8.15 -9.60
C GLY A 427 -18.22 9.08 -10.27
N ASP A 428 -17.83 9.62 -11.41
CA ASP A 428 -18.73 10.36 -12.30
C ASP A 428 -19.68 9.44 -13.09
N ASP A 429 -20.56 10.04 -13.89
CA ASP A 429 -21.54 9.30 -14.70
C ASP A 429 -20.88 8.41 -15.75
N GLU A 430 -19.73 8.80 -16.29
CA GLU A 430 -18.98 7.96 -17.22
C GLU A 430 -18.48 6.68 -16.53
N THR A 431 -17.91 6.83 -15.33
CA THR A 431 -17.43 5.72 -14.50
C THR A 431 -18.58 4.78 -14.14
N ARG A 432 -19.75 5.32 -13.78
CA ARG A 432 -20.94 4.52 -13.44
C ARG A 432 -21.54 3.77 -14.62
N ARG A 433 -21.39 4.27 -15.85
CA ARG A 433 -21.89 3.60 -17.07
C ARG A 433 -21.00 2.45 -17.51
N LYS A 434 -19.74 2.39 -17.07
CA LYS A 434 -18.81 1.29 -17.37
C LYS A 434 -19.15 0.04 -16.58
N SER A 435 -18.76 -1.11 -17.11
CA SER A 435 -18.77 -2.38 -16.36
C SER A 435 -17.75 -2.32 -15.23
N ASN A 436 -17.97 -3.11 -14.18
CA ASN A 436 -17.10 -3.07 -13.02
C ASN A 436 -15.63 -3.29 -13.39
N ARG A 437 -14.73 -2.41 -12.94
CA ARG A 437 -13.29 -2.42 -13.29
C ARG A 437 -12.99 -2.39 -14.79
N ASP A 438 -13.91 -1.88 -15.61
CA ASP A 438 -13.86 -1.96 -17.08
C ASP A 438 -13.60 -3.39 -17.56
N CYS A 439 -14.27 -4.38 -16.96
CA CYS A 439 -13.99 -5.79 -17.20
C CYS A 439 -14.22 -6.21 -18.66
N ASN A 440 -15.02 -5.45 -19.44
CA ASN A 440 -15.20 -5.69 -20.88
C ASN A 440 -13.92 -5.55 -21.70
N ARG A 441 -12.88 -4.90 -21.17
CA ARG A 441 -11.54 -4.88 -21.79
C ARG A 441 -10.93 -6.27 -21.96
N PHE A 442 -11.48 -7.29 -21.28
CA PHE A 442 -11.18 -8.70 -21.49
C PHE A 442 -11.20 -9.10 -22.98
N PHE A 443 -12.21 -8.66 -23.73
CA PHE A 443 -12.34 -8.96 -25.16
C PHE A 443 -11.24 -8.35 -26.05
N ARG A 444 -10.39 -7.47 -25.51
CA ARG A 444 -9.23 -6.94 -26.24
C ARG A 444 -8.11 -7.98 -26.38
N PHE A 445 -8.04 -8.95 -25.46
CA PHE A 445 -7.01 -9.99 -25.46
C PHE A 445 -7.56 -11.41 -25.59
N ASP A 446 -8.83 -11.64 -25.30
CA ASP A 446 -9.54 -12.90 -25.58
C ASP A 446 -10.83 -12.57 -26.35
N LYS A 447 -10.73 -12.45 -27.68
CA LYS A 447 -11.80 -11.88 -28.54
C LYS A 447 -13.05 -12.74 -28.56
N SER A 448 -12.90 -14.06 -28.54
CA SER A 448 -14.02 -15.01 -28.47
C SER A 448 -14.56 -15.17 -27.05
N GLY A 449 -13.77 -14.76 -26.05
CA GLY A 449 -14.05 -14.98 -24.64
C GLY A 449 -13.79 -16.43 -24.18
N SER A 450 -13.19 -17.27 -25.03
CA SER A 450 -13.04 -18.71 -24.82
C SER A 450 -11.59 -19.20 -24.79
N GLU A 451 -10.59 -18.33 -24.94
CA GLU A 451 -9.19 -18.73 -25.02
C GLU A 451 -8.50 -18.79 -23.65
N LEU A 452 -8.86 -17.88 -22.74
CA LEU A 452 -8.29 -17.83 -21.39
C LEU A 452 -9.04 -18.81 -20.48
N ASP A 453 -8.45 -19.96 -20.20
CA ASP A 453 -9.01 -20.93 -19.26
C ASP A 453 -8.79 -20.50 -17.81
N LEU A 454 -9.87 -20.34 -17.05
CA LEU A 454 -9.81 -19.97 -15.63
C LEU A 454 -9.30 -21.10 -14.73
N ALA A 455 -9.40 -22.35 -15.18
CA ALA A 455 -8.98 -23.55 -14.45
C ALA A 455 -7.52 -23.94 -14.71
N MET A 456 -6.84 -23.23 -15.61
CA MET A 456 -5.41 -23.40 -15.86
C MET A 456 -4.57 -23.12 -14.61
N ASP A 457 -3.42 -23.77 -14.50
CA ASP A 457 -2.45 -23.50 -13.44
C ASP A 457 -2.09 -22.00 -13.40
N PRO A 458 -2.07 -21.35 -12.22
CA PRO A 458 -1.78 -19.91 -12.12
C PRO A 458 -0.41 -19.50 -12.68
N GLY A 459 0.59 -20.38 -12.64
CA GLY A 459 1.92 -20.15 -13.21
C GLY A 459 1.86 -20.10 -14.74
N GLU A 460 1.24 -21.10 -15.35
CA GLU A 460 1.04 -21.17 -16.81
C GLU A 460 0.18 -20.02 -17.32
N LEU A 461 -0.90 -19.69 -16.61
CA LEU A 461 -1.77 -18.57 -16.96
C LEU A 461 -0.97 -17.26 -16.96
N ARG A 462 -0.14 -17.04 -15.94
CA ARG A 462 0.69 -15.85 -15.82
C ARG A 462 1.77 -15.77 -16.90
N GLU A 463 2.36 -16.90 -17.28
CA GLU A 463 3.34 -16.95 -18.37
C GLU A 463 2.69 -16.60 -19.72
N ARG A 464 1.51 -17.17 -20.00
CA ARG A 464 0.83 -16.98 -21.29
C ARG A 464 0.16 -15.63 -21.44
N TRP A 465 -0.50 -15.14 -20.39
CA TRP A 465 -1.38 -13.96 -20.47
C TRP A 465 -0.84 -12.74 -19.73
N GLY A 466 0.11 -12.94 -18.81
CA GLY A 466 0.56 -11.92 -17.87
C GLY A 466 -0.34 -11.82 -16.62
N LYS A 467 0.13 -11.08 -15.62
CA LYS A 467 -0.54 -10.95 -14.32
C LYS A 467 -1.90 -10.23 -14.43
N GLY A 468 -2.97 -10.81 -13.87
CA GLY A 468 -4.26 -10.16 -13.64
C GLY A 468 -5.25 -10.21 -14.80
N LYS A 469 -4.95 -10.96 -15.86
CA LYS A 469 -5.88 -11.18 -16.99
C LYS A 469 -7.04 -12.09 -16.59
N GLU A 470 -6.76 -13.12 -15.80
CA GLU A 470 -7.72 -13.98 -15.14
C GLU A 470 -8.69 -13.19 -14.28
N TRP A 471 -8.21 -12.22 -13.50
CA TRP A 471 -9.07 -11.37 -12.68
C TRP A 471 -10.03 -10.55 -13.54
N THR A 472 -9.55 -10.03 -14.68
CA THR A 472 -10.40 -9.26 -15.60
C THR A 472 -11.52 -10.13 -16.19
N LYS A 473 -11.24 -11.39 -16.56
CA LYS A 473 -12.26 -12.34 -17.01
C LYS A 473 -13.23 -12.72 -15.89
N ILE A 474 -12.73 -12.96 -14.68
CA ILE A 474 -13.55 -13.24 -13.49
C ILE A 474 -14.50 -12.08 -13.19
N TRP A 475 -14.02 -10.83 -13.21
CA TRP A 475 -14.89 -9.66 -13.01
C TRP A 475 -15.94 -9.52 -14.11
N TRP A 476 -15.63 -9.89 -15.36
CA TRP A 476 -16.61 -9.94 -16.43
C TRP A 476 -17.68 -11.02 -16.17
N VAL A 477 -17.29 -12.24 -15.77
CA VAL A 477 -18.24 -13.28 -15.35
C VAL A 477 -19.13 -12.77 -14.22
N TRP A 478 -18.55 -12.19 -13.17
CA TRP A 478 -19.29 -11.66 -12.03
C TRP A 478 -20.22 -10.52 -12.40
N GLN A 479 -19.84 -9.66 -13.34
CA GLN A 479 -20.72 -8.62 -13.87
C GLN A 479 -21.88 -9.23 -14.67
N LYS A 480 -21.66 -10.26 -15.49
CA LYS A 480 -22.76 -10.97 -16.20
C LYS A 480 -23.74 -11.61 -15.23
N LEU A 481 -23.24 -12.16 -14.12
CA LEU A 481 -24.08 -12.69 -13.04
C LEU A 481 -24.84 -11.56 -12.31
N ASP A 482 -24.19 -10.43 -12.02
CA ASP A 482 -24.85 -9.24 -11.46
C ASP A 482 -25.97 -8.72 -12.39
N ASP A 483 -25.74 -8.73 -13.71
CA ASP A 483 -26.71 -8.25 -14.70
C ASP A 483 -27.96 -9.11 -14.78
N ARG A 484 -27.82 -10.44 -14.66
CA ARG A 484 -28.92 -11.40 -14.76
C ARG A 484 -29.64 -11.63 -13.43
N TYR A 485 -28.89 -11.79 -12.35
CA TYR A 485 -29.41 -12.26 -11.06
C TYR A 485 -29.49 -11.15 -9.99
N GLY A 486 -28.96 -9.96 -10.29
CA GLY A 486 -28.85 -8.86 -9.33
C GLY A 486 -27.76 -9.09 -8.28
N PRO A 487 -27.36 -8.05 -7.53
CA PRO A 487 -26.16 -8.06 -6.68
C PRO A 487 -26.20 -9.07 -5.53
N THR A 488 -27.36 -9.64 -5.20
CA THR A 488 -27.55 -10.66 -4.16
C THR A 488 -26.82 -11.97 -4.47
N TRP A 489 -26.53 -12.28 -5.74
CA TRP A 489 -25.95 -13.57 -6.11
C TRP A 489 -24.58 -13.81 -5.46
N TYR A 490 -23.74 -12.77 -5.35
CA TYR A 490 -22.39 -12.88 -4.82
C TYR A 490 -22.40 -13.28 -3.33
N PRO A 491 -23.04 -12.54 -2.40
CA PRO A 491 -23.10 -12.95 -0.99
C PRO A 491 -23.85 -14.28 -0.80
N ARG A 492 -24.83 -14.60 -1.66
CA ARG A 492 -25.50 -15.91 -1.64
C ARG A 492 -24.54 -17.04 -2.00
N TRP A 493 -23.70 -16.88 -3.03
CA TRP A 493 -22.68 -17.85 -3.39
C TRP A 493 -21.72 -18.12 -2.23
N ARG A 494 -21.27 -17.07 -1.53
CA ARG A 494 -20.42 -17.21 -0.34
C ARG A 494 -21.12 -18.00 0.78
N TRP A 495 -22.41 -17.72 1.04
CA TRP A 495 -23.19 -18.45 2.03
C TRP A 495 -23.43 -19.93 1.64
N VAL A 496 -23.75 -20.21 0.37
CA VAL A 496 -23.90 -21.58 -0.16
C VAL A 496 -22.61 -22.36 0.04
N GLN A 497 -21.46 -21.77 -0.35
CA GLN A 497 -20.14 -22.37 -0.15
C GLN A 497 -19.92 -22.73 1.33
N HIS A 498 -20.12 -21.77 2.23
CA HIS A 498 -19.89 -21.96 3.67
C HIS A 498 -20.85 -22.98 4.31
N THR A 499 -22.04 -23.11 3.76
CA THR A 499 -23.06 -24.07 4.24
C THR A 499 -22.79 -25.47 3.73
N ARG A 500 -22.50 -25.63 2.44
CA ARG A 500 -22.27 -26.92 1.79
C ARG A 500 -21.02 -27.61 2.33
N TRP A 501 -19.96 -26.84 2.56
CA TRP A 501 -18.66 -27.35 3.02
C TRP A 501 -18.45 -27.20 4.53
N GLN A 502 -19.51 -26.99 5.32
CA GLN A 502 -19.40 -26.76 6.77
C GLN A 502 -18.68 -27.89 7.54
N VAL A 503 -18.69 -29.12 7.01
CA VAL A 503 -18.01 -30.29 7.58
C VAL A 503 -16.55 -30.43 7.12
N GLU A 504 -16.14 -29.68 6.09
CA GLU A 504 -14.78 -29.64 5.55
C GLU A 504 -14.27 -28.18 5.46
N PRO A 505 -14.15 -27.46 6.59
CA PRO A 505 -13.90 -26.02 6.58
C PRO A 505 -12.57 -25.61 5.94
N GLY A 506 -11.57 -26.50 5.91
CA GLY A 506 -10.26 -26.24 5.29
C GLY A 506 -10.16 -26.60 3.81
N LYS A 507 -11.24 -27.09 3.18
CA LYS A 507 -11.21 -27.59 1.80
C LYS A 507 -10.85 -26.48 0.80
N ARG A 508 -9.94 -26.78 -0.12
CA ARG A 508 -9.70 -25.96 -1.31
C ARG A 508 -10.57 -26.51 -2.43
N LEU A 509 -11.45 -25.67 -2.96
CA LEU A 509 -12.40 -26.08 -3.98
C LEU A 509 -11.75 -26.15 -5.35
N THR A 510 -12.21 -27.09 -6.17
CA THR A 510 -11.95 -27.08 -7.60
C THR A 510 -12.83 -26.04 -8.32
N TRP A 511 -12.59 -25.83 -9.61
CA TRP A 511 -13.50 -25.01 -10.42
C TRP A 511 -14.87 -25.68 -10.59
N ASP A 512 -14.96 -27.00 -10.75
CA ASP A 512 -16.23 -27.73 -10.74
C ASP A 512 -17.03 -27.46 -9.45
N GLU A 513 -16.43 -27.64 -8.28
CA GLU A 513 -17.09 -27.40 -6.99
C GLU A 513 -17.49 -25.93 -6.83
N THR A 514 -16.67 -25.01 -7.33
CA THR A 514 -16.98 -23.57 -7.35
C THR A 514 -18.18 -23.25 -8.24
N VAL A 515 -18.25 -23.81 -9.45
CA VAL A 515 -19.34 -23.59 -10.40
C VAL A 515 -20.63 -24.24 -9.91
N GLU A 516 -20.57 -25.37 -9.20
CA GLU A 516 -21.73 -25.95 -8.51
C GLU A 516 -22.28 -25.02 -7.43
N ASP A 517 -21.41 -24.48 -6.57
CA ASP A 517 -21.82 -23.56 -5.51
C ASP A 517 -22.45 -22.29 -6.10
N MET A 518 -21.87 -21.76 -7.20
CA MET A 518 -22.47 -20.65 -7.95
C MET A 518 -23.82 -21.05 -8.58
N SER A 519 -23.94 -22.25 -9.13
CA SER A 519 -25.17 -22.74 -9.77
C SER A 519 -26.31 -22.87 -8.76
N ILE A 520 -26.03 -23.41 -7.57
CA ILE A 520 -26.98 -23.46 -6.45
C ILE A 520 -27.36 -22.05 -5.98
N ALA A 521 -26.40 -21.13 -5.96
CA ALA A 521 -26.64 -19.75 -5.55
C ALA A 521 -27.59 -19.02 -6.51
N VAL A 522 -27.37 -19.14 -7.82
CA VAL A 522 -28.19 -18.46 -8.83
C VAL A 522 -29.46 -19.23 -9.21
N GLY A 523 -29.56 -20.51 -8.86
CA GLY A 523 -30.71 -21.37 -9.18
C GLY A 523 -30.72 -21.90 -10.62
N GLU A 524 -29.64 -21.73 -11.38
CA GLU A 524 -29.47 -22.19 -12.76
C GLU A 524 -28.11 -22.91 -12.92
N ASP A 525 -28.04 -23.88 -13.82
CA ASP A 525 -26.83 -24.65 -14.14
C ASP A 525 -25.87 -23.80 -14.97
N LEU A 526 -24.74 -23.39 -14.36
CA LEU A 526 -23.75 -22.52 -14.98
C LEU A 526 -22.67 -23.28 -15.78
N PHE A 527 -22.63 -24.62 -15.74
CA PHE A 527 -21.61 -25.40 -16.46
C PHE A 527 -21.60 -25.12 -17.97
N PRO A 528 -22.76 -25.07 -18.68
CA PRO A 528 -22.79 -24.71 -20.09
C PRO A 528 -22.11 -23.36 -20.38
N PHE A 529 -22.34 -22.35 -19.52
CA PHE A 529 -21.75 -21.03 -19.69
C PHE A 529 -20.23 -21.04 -19.45
N PHE A 530 -19.76 -21.66 -18.36
CA PHE A 530 -18.32 -21.72 -18.07
C PHE A 530 -17.53 -22.49 -19.14
N ARG A 531 -18.10 -23.57 -19.70
CA ARG A 531 -17.51 -24.28 -20.83
C ARG A 531 -17.51 -23.45 -22.11
N LYS A 532 -18.60 -22.70 -22.39
CA LYS A 532 -18.70 -21.79 -23.55
C LYS A 532 -17.61 -20.71 -23.51
N ILE A 533 -17.20 -20.27 -22.33
CA ILE A 533 -16.09 -19.31 -22.14
C ILE A 533 -14.74 -20.01 -21.96
N GLY A 534 -14.62 -21.30 -22.30
CA GLY A 534 -13.35 -22.02 -22.35
C GLY A 534 -12.75 -22.38 -20.99
N THR A 535 -13.54 -22.40 -19.91
CA THR A 535 -13.08 -22.92 -18.62
C THR A 535 -13.09 -24.44 -18.65
N THR A 536 -11.96 -25.07 -18.38
CA THR A 536 -11.87 -26.54 -18.29
C THR A 536 -12.58 -27.02 -17.04
N LEU A 537 -13.56 -27.90 -17.23
CA LEU A 537 -14.40 -28.49 -16.18
C LEU A 537 -14.59 -29.98 -16.47
N ASP A 538 -14.63 -30.79 -15.41
CA ASP A 538 -14.88 -32.23 -15.54
C ASP A 538 -16.34 -32.51 -15.92
N LYS A 539 -17.27 -31.68 -15.46
CA LYS A 539 -18.69 -31.81 -15.77
C LYS A 539 -19.10 -30.99 -16.98
N GLU A 540 -20.04 -31.53 -17.75
CA GLU A 540 -20.72 -30.80 -18.82
C GLU A 540 -21.97 -30.06 -18.33
N ARG A 541 -22.65 -30.66 -17.34
CA ARG A 541 -23.96 -30.24 -16.83
C ARG A 541 -24.07 -30.51 -15.34
N PHE A 542 -24.86 -29.70 -14.65
CA PHE A 542 -25.24 -29.89 -13.25
C PHE A 542 -26.75 -29.62 -13.05
N PRO A 543 -27.62 -30.48 -13.60
CA PRO A 543 -29.06 -30.19 -13.72
C PRO A 543 -29.84 -30.39 -12.40
N ARG A 544 -29.23 -31.07 -11.41
CA ARG A 544 -29.83 -31.34 -10.10
C ARG A 544 -28.78 -31.21 -9.02
N ALA A 545 -29.17 -30.57 -7.91
CA ALA A 545 -28.36 -30.46 -6.72
C ALA A 545 -29.18 -30.87 -5.49
N THR A 546 -28.50 -31.22 -4.40
CA THR A 546 -29.11 -31.28 -3.08
C THR A 546 -28.46 -30.22 -2.21
N PHE A 547 -29.24 -29.29 -1.68
CA PHE A 547 -28.75 -28.24 -0.80
C PHE A 547 -29.66 -28.13 0.42
N GLN A 548 -29.06 -28.12 1.62
CA GLN A 548 -29.79 -28.19 2.90
C GLN A 548 -30.82 -29.33 2.95
N GLY A 549 -30.48 -30.49 2.39
CA GLY A 549 -31.35 -31.67 2.35
C GLY A 549 -32.51 -31.60 1.35
N LYS A 550 -32.62 -30.53 0.56
CA LYS A 550 -33.69 -30.37 -0.45
C LYS A 550 -33.14 -30.57 -1.86
N PRO A 551 -33.83 -31.35 -2.71
CA PRO A 551 -33.49 -31.43 -4.13
C PRO A 551 -33.85 -30.11 -4.83
N ILE A 552 -32.95 -29.64 -5.69
CA ILE A 552 -33.11 -28.43 -6.50
C ILE A 552 -32.90 -28.81 -7.96
N ALA A 553 -33.82 -28.42 -8.83
CA ALA A 553 -33.64 -28.49 -10.27
C ALA A 553 -32.94 -27.22 -10.76
N LEU A 554 -31.91 -27.38 -11.58
CA LEU A 554 -31.09 -26.28 -12.09
C LEU A 554 -31.20 -26.27 -13.63
N PRO A 555 -32.12 -25.50 -14.21
CA PRO A 555 -32.18 -25.35 -15.67
C PRO A 555 -30.89 -24.69 -16.19
N PRO A 556 -30.45 -24.97 -17.43
CA PRO A 556 -29.28 -24.29 -18.01
C PRO A 556 -29.41 -22.77 -17.93
N ALA A 557 -28.37 -22.09 -17.45
CA ALA A 557 -28.33 -20.64 -17.45
C ALA A 557 -28.28 -20.08 -18.87
N SER A 558 -29.16 -19.13 -19.18
CA SER A 558 -29.15 -18.42 -20.46
C SER A 558 -28.24 -17.19 -20.36
N LEU A 559 -26.95 -17.40 -20.60
CA LEU A 559 -25.91 -16.37 -20.57
C LEU A 559 -25.12 -16.32 -21.89
N ASP A 560 -25.03 -15.12 -22.46
CA ASP A 560 -24.28 -14.86 -23.68
C ASP A 560 -22.87 -14.33 -23.41
N VAL A 561 -21.96 -14.69 -24.33
CA VAL A 561 -20.58 -14.22 -24.34
C VAL A 561 -20.53 -12.87 -25.06
N THR A 562 -21.12 -11.88 -24.40
CA THR A 562 -21.22 -10.49 -24.87
C THR A 562 -20.68 -9.54 -23.80
N PRO A 563 -20.39 -8.27 -24.14
CA PRO A 563 -20.07 -7.26 -23.15
C PRO A 563 -21.09 -7.24 -22.01
N ALA A 564 -20.59 -7.15 -20.79
CA ALA A 564 -21.41 -6.99 -19.59
C ALA A 564 -21.88 -5.53 -19.43
N GLY A 565 -22.98 -5.35 -18.72
CA GLY A 565 -23.60 -4.05 -18.46
C GLY A 565 -22.84 -3.21 -17.44
N SER A 566 -23.45 -2.08 -17.07
CA SER A 566 -22.91 -1.15 -16.07
C SER A 566 -22.86 -1.77 -14.68
N VAL A 567 -21.90 -1.34 -13.87
CA VAL A 567 -21.76 -1.76 -12.47
C VAL A 567 -23.06 -1.63 -11.67
N ARG A 568 -23.44 -2.69 -10.94
CA ARG A 568 -24.65 -2.70 -10.10
C ARG A 568 -24.30 -2.27 -8.67
N LEU A 569 -24.91 -1.17 -8.21
CA LEU A 569 -24.70 -0.60 -6.88
C LEU A 569 -25.93 -0.72 -5.97
N GLY A 570 -27.00 -1.34 -6.46
CA GLY A 570 -28.24 -1.53 -5.70
C GLY A 570 -28.04 -2.40 -4.44
N PRO A 571 -29.02 -2.38 -3.52
CA PRO A 571 -28.99 -3.19 -2.32
C PRO A 571 -29.06 -4.69 -2.67
N ILE A 572 -28.57 -5.53 -1.75
CA ILE A 572 -28.78 -6.99 -1.82
C ILE A 572 -30.10 -7.37 -1.13
N GLY A 573 -30.71 -8.45 -1.57
CA GLY A 573 -31.81 -9.12 -0.88
C GLY A 573 -31.31 -10.09 0.20
N ASP A 574 -32.21 -10.93 0.72
CA ASP A 574 -31.83 -12.00 1.64
C ASP A 574 -31.03 -13.10 0.92
N HIS A 575 -29.71 -13.11 1.17
CA HIS A 575 -28.79 -14.07 0.56
C HIS A 575 -29.06 -15.53 0.95
N ARG A 576 -29.86 -15.78 1.99
CA ARG A 576 -30.25 -17.14 2.42
C ARG A 576 -31.38 -17.70 1.57
N GLN A 577 -32.14 -16.83 0.88
CA GLN A 577 -33.25 -17.22 0.02
C GLN A 577 -32.82 -17.42 -1.44
N ALA A 578 -33.52 -18.30 -2.15
CA ALA A 578 -33.30 -18.52 -3.57
C ALA A 578 -33.54 -17.23 -4.37
N ILE A 579 -32.70 -16.97 -5.38
CA ILE A 579 -32.90 -15.84 -6.27
C ILE A 579 -34.12 -16.14 -7.14
N THR A 580 -35.08 -15.22 -7.12
CA THR A 580 -36.22 -15.28 -8.02
C THR A 580 -35.93 -14.35 -9.18
N LEU A 581 -35.76 -14.90 -10.38
CA LEU A 581 -35.67 -14.09 -11.58
C LEU A 581 -37.04 -13.43 -11.84
N PRO A 582 -37.09 -12.15 -12.24
CA PRO A 582 -38.33 -11.61 -12.77
C PRO A 582 -38.79 -12.47 -13.97
N PRO A 583 -40.09 -12.68 -14.15
CA PRO A 583 -40.60 -13.44 -15.30
C PRO A 583 -40.03 -12.85 -16.59
N ALA A 584 -39.58 -13.72 -17.49
CA ALA A 584 -39.00 -13.31 -18.77
C ALA A 584 -40.01 -12.42 -19.52
N GLY A 585 -39.63 -11.15 -19.73
CA GLY A 585 -40.39 -10.17 -20.51
C GLY A 585 -40.11 -10.28 -22.00
#